data_AF-A0A1E5L0J6-F1
#
_entry.id   AF-A0A1E5L0J6-F1
#
_cell.length_a   1.000
_cell.length_b   1.000
_cell.length_c   1.000
_cell.angle_alpha   90.00
_cell.angle_beta   90.00
_cell.angle_gamma   90.00
#
_symmetry.space_group_name_H-M   'P 1'
#
loop_
_entity.id
_entity.type
_entity.pdbx_description
1 polymer ?
#
loop_
_entity_poly.entity_id
_entity_poly.type
_entity_poly.pdbx_seq_one_letter_code
_entity_poly.pdbx_strand_id
1 'polypeptide(L)'
;MKVKICGLKTKEQVDVAVVHGVDFLGFVFAESKRQIKAADVKKITTEVPKKVQKVGVFVSPSSQQLEEAIQEAMLDMVQIHGEMPEQKISVPYIRALPVDNLWITTVENEKEADYLLFDAPPKKYIGGNGEVFDWEVFDPKKVKDKKLFIAGGLTIENVQEAKRRFQPYAVDVSSGVETNGEKDLEKIAAFIKKAKEEFYV
;
A
#
# COMPACT_ATOMS: atom_id res chain seq x y z
N MET A 1 -11.20 -10.27 2.00
CA MET A 1 -10.03 -9.39 2.25
C MET A 1 -9.66 -8.65 0.98
N LYS A 2 -9.31 -7.35 1.07
CA LYS A 2 -8.82 -6.59 -0.08
C LYS A 2 -7.29 -6.67 -0.21
N VAL A 3 -6.79 -6.58 -1.44
CA VAL A 3 -5.35 -6.71 -1.73
C VAL A 3 -4.85 -5.55 -2.57
N LYS A 4 -3.74 -4.94 -2.14
CA LYS A 4 -2.97 -3.97 -2.90
C LYS A 4 -1.62 -4.55 -3.32
N ILE A 5 -1.27 -4.39 -4.60
CA ILE A 5 0.08 -4.67 -5.11
C ILE A 5 0.76 -3.34 -5.45
N CYS A 6 1.84 -3.00 -4.75
CA CYS A 6 2.50 -1.71 -4.85
C CYS A 6 3.79 -1.77 -5.68
N GLY A 7 4.06 -0.71 -6.45
CA GLY A 7 5.29 -0.57 -7.25
C GLY A 7 5.25 -1.33 -8.58
N LEU A 8 4.09 -1.33 -9.23
CA LEU A 8 3.92 -1.89 -10.58
C LEU A 8 4.50 -0.94 -11.63
N LYS A 9 5.15 -1.49 -12.65
CA LYS A 9 5.80 -0.73 -13.73
C LYS A 9 5.38 -1.15 -15.15
N THR A 10 4.80 -2.34 -15.33
CA THR A 10 4.50 -2.88 -16.68
C THR A 10 3.06 -3.37 -16.82
N LYS A 11 2.59 -3.47 -18.07
CA LYS A 11 1.25 -3.96 -18.41
C LYS A 11 1.04 -5.39 -17.96
N GLU A 12 2.03 -6.26 -18.11
CA GLU A 12 1.97 -7.67 -17.73
C GLU A 12 1.75 -7.82 -16.22
N GLN A 13 2.43 -7.00 -15.41
CA GLN A 13 2.27 -7.03 -13.96
C GLN A 13 0.86 -6.55 -13.54
N VAL A 14 0.34 -5.52 -14.20
CA VAL A 14 -1.03 -5.03 -14.01
C VAL A 14 -2.05 -6.10 -14.38
N ASP A 15 -1.91 -6.71 -15.55
CA ASP A 15 -2.84 -7.71 -16.07
C ASP A 15 -2.89 -8.94 -15.19
N VAL A 16 -1.74 -9.47 -14.76
CA VAL A 16 -1.67 -10.58 -13.82
C VAL A 16 -2.35 -10.23 -12.50
N ALA A 17 -2.10 -9.04 -11.94
CA ALA A 17 -2.74 -8.62 -10.70
C ALA A 17 -4.28 -8.54 -10.86
N VAL A 18 -4.77 -7.98 -11.98
CA VAL A 18 -6.20 -7.85 -12.29
C VAL A 18 -6.87 -9.21 -12.47
N VAL A 19 -6.28 -10.12 -13.24
CA VAL A 19 -6.81 -11.47 -13.48
C VAL A 19 -6.93 -12.26 -12.17
N HIS A 20 -5.98 -12.09 -11.26
CA HIS A 20 -6.02 -12.71 -9.93
C HIS A 20 -6.90 -11.97 -8.91
N GLY A 21 -7.56 -10.87 -9.32
CA GLY A 21 -8.60 -10.20 -8.56
C GLY A 21 -8.10 -9.15 -7.56
N VAL A 22 -6.93 -8.54 -7.80
CA VAL A 22 -6.43 -7.40 -7.00
C VAL A 22 -7.49 -6.30 -6.84
N ASP A 23 -7.48 -5.62 -5.69
CA ASP A 23 -8.40 -4.50 -5.41
C ASP A 23 -7.76 -3.14 -5.70
N PHE A 24 -6.44 -3.03 -5.46
CA PHE A 24 -5.67 -1.80 -5.61
C PHE A 24 -4.35 -2.03 -6.35
N LEU A 25 -4.08 -1.22 -7.38
CA LEU A 25 -2.83 -1.21 -8.13
C LEU A 25 -2.01 0.02 -7.69
N GLY A 26 -0.82 -0.17 -7.13
CA GLY A 26 0.03 0.91 -6.63
C GLY A 26 1.15 1.28 -7.59
N PHE A 27 1.27 2.57 -7.90
CA PHE A 27 2.28 3.15 -8.80
C PHE A 27 3.10 4.19 -8.05
N VAL A 28 4.43 4.08 -8.07
CA VAL A 28 5.30 4.95 -7.26
C VAL A 28 5.74 6.17 -8.08
N PHE A 29 5.48 7.36 -7.56
CA PHE A 29 5.86 8.64 -8.16
C PHE A 29 7.04 9.32 -7.46
N ALA A 30 7.54 8.73 -6.37
CA ALA A 30 8.75 9.15 -5.67
C ALA A 30 10.00 8.43 -6.19
N GLU A 31 11.18 9.04 -5.98
CA GLU A 31 12.47 8.49 -6.38
C GLU A 31 12.69 7.09 -5.77
N SER A 32 12.78 6.09 -6.65
CA SER A 32 13.05 4.69 -6.27
C SER A 32 13.24 3.83 -7.52
N LYS A 33 13.73 2.60 -7.35
CA LYS A 33 13.75 1.57 -8.42
C LYS A 33 12.34 1.19 -8.96
N ARG A 34 11.28 1.60 -8.27
CA ARG A 34 9.88 1.32 -8.59
C ARG A 34 9.17 2.53 -9.21
N GLN A 35 9.88 3.65 -9.40
CA GLN A 35 9.32 4.87 -9.94
C GLN A 35 8.79 4.65 -11.36
N ILE A 36 7.62 5.23 -11.66
CA ILE A 36 6.99 5.23 -12.98
C ILE A 36 6.44 6.61 -13.31
N LYS A 37 6.37 6.96 -14.60
CA LYS A 37 5.81 8.23 -15.08
C LYS A 37 4.28 8.14 -15.21
N ALA A 38 3.59 9.27 -15.01
CA ALA A 38 2.13 9.33 -15.06
C ALA A 38 1.56 8.88 -16.41
N ALA A 39 2.13 9.37 -17.52
CA ALA A 39 1.80 8.92 -18.87
C ALA A 39 1.88 7.39 -19.05
N ASP A 40 2.85 6.73 -18.43
CA ASP A 40 3.03 5.28 -18.57
C ASP A 40 2.01 4.52 -17.73
N VAL A 41 1.65 5.01 -16.53
CA VAL A 41 0.52 4.48 -15.74
C VAL A 41 -0.77 4.53 -16.56
N LYS A 42 -1.07 5.66 -17.21
CA LYS A 42 -2.26 5.80 -18.08
C LYS A 42 -2.28 4.73 -19.18
N LYS A 43 -1.15 4.52 -19.86
CA LYS A 43 -1.03 3.52 -20.93
C LYS A 43 -1.28 2.10 -20.41
N ILE A 44 -0.60 1.70 -19.33
CA ILE A 44 -0.66 0.31 -18.83
C ILE A 44 -1.96 -0.02 -18.08
N THR A 45 -2.81 0.98 -17.78
CA THR A 45 -4.07 0.78 -17.04
C THR A 45 -5.33 1.03 -17.86
N THR A 46 -5.22 1.19 -19.18
CA THR A 46 -6.37 1.53 -20.04
C THR A 46 -7.51 0.50 -19.98
N GLU A 47 -7.18 -0.79 -19.80
CA GLU A 47 -8.14 -1.90 -19.77
C GLU A 47 -8.51 -2.34 -18.34
N VAL A 48 -8.02 -1.65 -17.31
CA VAL A 48 -8.27 -2.00 -15.92
C VAL A 48 -9.75 -1.78 -15.60
N PRO A 49 -10.47 -2.79 -15.07
CA PRO A 49 -11.87 -2.64 -14.68
C PRO A 49 -12.06 -1.53 -13.63
N LYS A 50 -13.11 -0.72 -13.75
CA LYS A 50 -13.40 0.41 -12.83
C LYS A 50 -13.45 0.03 -11.34
N LYS A 51 -13.71 -1.24 -11.01
CA LYS A 51 -13.74 -1.74 -9.63
C LYS A 51 -12.33 -1.88 -8.99
N VAL A 52 -11.28 -1.90 -9.80
CA VAL A 52 -9.88 -1.96 -9.35
C VAL A 52 -9.36 -0.53 -9.31
N GLN A 53 -8.86 -0.11 -8.15
CA GLN A 53 -8.48 1.28 -7.90
C GLN A 53 -7.00 1.49 -8.19
N LYS A 54 -6.65 2.57 -8.90
CA LYS A 54 -5.27 2.99 -9.15
C LYS A 54 -4.82 3.95 -8.05
N VAL A 55 -3.76 3.57 -7.35
CA VAL A 55 -3.18 4.31 -6.24
C VAL A 55 -1.83 4.90 -6.67
N GLY A 56 -1.70 6.23 -6.66
CA GLY A 56 -0.38 6.87 -6.79
C GLY A 56 0.30 7.01 -5.43
N VAL A 57 1.57 6.60 -5.32
CA VAL A 57 2.34 6.63 -4.07
C VAL A 57 3.37 7.75 -4.14
N PHE A 58 3.30 8.67 -3.16
CA PHE A 58 4.11 9.88 -3.08
C PHE A 58 4.83 9.97 -1.73
N VAL A 59 5.93 10.72 -1.71
CA VAL A 59 6.67 11.10 -0.50
C VAL A 59 6.76 12.62 -0.50
N SER A 60 6.12 13.26 0.48
CA SER A 60 6.08 14.72 0.64
C SER A 60 5.85 15.50 -0.68
N PRO A 61 4.78 15.21 -1.45
CA PRO A 61 4.57 15.87 -2.74
C PRO A 61 4.13 17.33 -2.56
N SER A 62 4.46 18.19 -3.53
CA SER A 62 3.76 19.47 -3.64
C SER A 62 2.33 19.26 -4.14
N SER A 63 1.41 20.18 -3.82
CA SER A 63 0.02 20.13 -4.30
C SER A 63 -0.06 20.05 -5.82
N GLN A 64 0.82 20.79 -6.52
CA GLN A 64 0.88 20.79 -7.98
C GLN A 64 1.30 19.41 -8.53
N GLN A 65 2.39 18.84 -8.02
CA GLN A 65 2.89 17.53 -8.47
C GLN A 65 1.85 16.42 -8.24
N LEU A 66 1.14 16.48 -7.12
CA LEU A 66 0.11 15.51 -6.77
C LEU A 66 -1.07 15.58 -7.74
N GLU A 67 -1.62 16.78 -7.94
CA GLU A 67 -2.80 16.97 -8.81
C GLU A 67 -2.51 16.72 -10.29
N GLU A 68 -1.34 17.14 -10.78
CA GLU A 68 -0.89 16.82 -12.15
C GLU A 68 -0.84 15.30 -12.38
N ALA A 69 -0.25 14.56 -11.43
CA ALA A 69 -0.17 13.10 -11.52
C ALA A 69 -1.55 12.43 -11.41
N ILE A 70 -2.45 12.93 -10.56
CA ILE A 70 -3.83 12.44 -10.45
C ILE A 70 -4.54 12.54 -11.80
N GLN A 71 -4.49 13.70 -12.45
CA GLN A 71 -5.16 13.92 -13.73
C GLN A 71 -4.51 13.15 -14.87
N GLU A 72 -3.18 13.18 -14.98
CA GLU A 72 -2.47 12.55 -16.09
C GLU A 72 -2.56 11.01 -16.04
N ALA A 73 -2.32 10.40 -14.88
CA ALA A 73 -2.39 8.95 -14.70
C ALA A 73 -3.82 8.44 -14.47
N MET A 74 -4.80 9.34 -14.36
CA MET A 74 -6.20 9.03 -14.03
C MET A 74 -6.27 8.23 -12.72
N LEU A 75 -5.60 8.70 -11.67
CA LEU A 75 -5.57 7.99 -10.38
C LEU A 75 -6.93 8.07 -9.69
N ASP A 76 -7.34 6.97 -9.04
CA ASP A 76 -8.59 6.92 -8.28
C ASP A 76 -8.36 7.35 -6.82
N MET A 77 -7.12 7.20 -6.33
CA MET A 77 -6.71 7.58 -4.99
C MET A 77 -5.19 7.79 -4.91
N VAL A 78 -4.73 8.40 -3.83
CA VAL A 78 -3.29 8.60 -3.58
C VAL A 78 -2.87 8.04 -2.23
N GLN A 79 -1.61 7.65 -2.10
CA GLN A 79 -0.97 7.23 -0.86
C GLN A 79 0.18 8.19 -0.57
N ILE A 80 0.16 8.84 0.59
CA ILE A 80 1.13 9.88 0.95
C ILE A 80 1.94 9.44 2.16
N HIS A 81 3.25 9.32 1.95
CA HIS A 81 4.27 9.26 2.98
C HIS A 81 4.84 10.65 3.26
N GLY A 82 5.42 10.87 4.44
CA GLY A 82 6.06 12.14 4.76
C GLY A 82 5.06 13.26 4.99
N GLU A 83 5.34 14.46 4.49
CA GLU A 83 4.52 15.66 4.67
C GLU A 83 3.29 15.65 3.76
N MET A 84 2.21 16.28 4.23
CA MET A 84 0.97 16.45 3.46
C MET A 84 1.04 17.71 2.60
N PRO A 85 0.42 17.73 1.41
CA PRO A 85 0.29 18.95 0.62
C PRO A 85 -0.55 20.00 1.37
N GLU A 86 -0.27 21.29 1.15
CA GLU A 86 -0.98 22.39 1.79
C GLU A 86 -2.43 22.53 1.30
N GLN A 87 -2.73 22.06 0.09
CA GLN A 87 -4.04 22.17 -0.54
C GLN A 87 -4.82 20.86 -0.44
N LYS A 88 -6.15 20.99 -0.54
CA LYS A 88 -7.06 19.85 -0.56
C LYS A 88 -6.77 18.93 -1.76
N ILE A 89 -6.71 17.63 -1.49
CA ILE A 89 -6.51 16.58 -2.48
C ILE A 89 -7.86 16.30 -3.19
N SER A 90 -7.85 16.19 -4.52
CA SER A 90 -9.06 16.01 -5.33
C SER A 90 -9.66 14.60 -5.28
N VAL A 91 -8.91 13.62 -4.79
CA VAL A 91 -9.29 12.20 -4.66
C VAL A 91 -9.07 11.70 -3.23
N PRO A 92 -9.71 10.58 -2.83
CA PRO A 92 -9.44 9.97 -1.53
C PRO A 92 -7.97 9.65 -1.33
N TYR A 93 -7.50 9.71 -0.08
CA TYR A 93 -6.10 9.45 0.23
C TYR A 93 -5.88 8.41 1.34
N ILE A 94 -4.79 7.66 1.17
CA ILE A 94 -4.23 6.74 2.15
C ILE A 94 -3.08 7.46 2.83
N ARG A 95 -3.21 7.71 4.14
CA ARG A 95 -2.10 8.21 4.93
C ARG A 95 -1.19 7.06 5.32
N ALA A 96 0.04 7.05 4.81
CA ALA A 96 1.04 6.05 5.18
C ALA A 96 1.83 6.54 6.39
N LEU A 97 1.76 5.77 7.47
CA LEU A 97 2.38 6.08 8.75
C LEU A 97 3.41 5.00 9.10
N PRO A 98 4.61 5.39 9.58
CA PRO A 98 5.47 4.43 10.25
C PRO A 98 4.75 3.92 11.51
N VAL A 99 4.95 2.66 11.84
CA VAL A 99 4.60 2.18 13.17
C VAL A 99 5.85 2.40 14.03
N ASP A 100 5.79 3.35 14.95
CA ASP A 100 6.80 3.57 15.99
C ASP A 100 6.10 3.72 17.35
N ASN A 101 6.82 4.00 18.44
CA ASN A 101 6.22 4.14 19.77
C ASN A 101 5.22 5.33 19.88
N LEU A 102 5.15 6.21 18.87
CA LEU A 102 4.29 7.39 18.82
C LEU A 102 3.10 7.21 17.86
N TRP A 103 2.90 6.01 17.30
CA TRP A 103 1.88 5.76 16.27
C TRP A 103 0.47 6.22 16.66
N ILE A 104 0.10 6.12 17.95
CA ILE A 104 -1.22 6.54 18.46
C ILE A 104 -1.40 8.05 18.29
N THR A 105 -0.44 8.85 18.74
CA THR A 105 -0.47 10.31 18.60
C THR A 105 -0.50 10.71 17.14
N THR A 106 0.28 10.01 16.30
CA THR A 106 0.28 10.25 14.85
C THR A 106 -1.08 10.00 14.23
N VAL A 107 -1.76 8.90 14.58
CA VAL A 107 -3.13 8.61 14.12
C VAL A 107 -4.12 9.69 14.53
N GLU A 108 -4.04 10.19 15.77
CA GLU A 108 -4.94 11.22 16.28
C GLU A 108 -4.82 12.54 15.51
N ASN A 109 -3.68 12.80 14.88
CA ASN A 109 -3.47 13.97 14.03
C ASN A 109 -3.97 13.76 12.58
N GLU A 110 -4.29 12.53 12.19
CA GLU A 110 -4.62 12.15 10.81
C GLU A 110 -6.12 11.83 10.64
N LYS A 111 -6.98 12.58 11.34
CA LYS A 111 -8.44 12.34 11.38
C LYS A 111 -9.11 12.53 10.02
N GLU A 112 -8.53 13.32 9.14
CA GLU A 112 -9.08 13.61 7.81
C GLU A 112 -8.79 12.50 6.79
N ALA A 113 -7.88 11.56 7.10
CA ALA A 113 -7.53 10.49 6.18
C ALA A 113 -8.69 9.51 5.95
N ASP A 114 -8.97 9.21 4.68
CA ASP A 114 -9.96 8.20 4.28
C ASP A 114 -9.51 6.78 4.68
N TYR A 115 -8.21 6.54 4.57
CA TYR A 115 -7.56 5.27 4.88
C TYR A 115 -6.25 5.52 5.63
N LEU A 116 -5.89 4.59 6.51
CA LEU A 116 -4.59 4.57 7.16
C LEU A 116 -3.81 3.36 6.66
N LEU A 117 -2.52 3.53 6.38
CA LEU A 117 -1.61 2.44 6.06
C LEU A 117 -0.48 2.42 7.08
N PHE A 118 -0.27 1.26 7.69
CA PHE A 118 0.88 1.03 8.57
C PHE A 118 1.91 0.17 7.89
N ASP A 119 3.12 0.70 7.76
CA ASP A 119 4.27 0.00 7.22
C ASP A 119 5.04 -0.64 8.38
N ALA A 120 4.75 -1.91 8.68
CA ALA A 120 5.41 -2.64 9.75
C ALA A 120 6.67 -3.33 9.20
N PRO A 121 7.89 -3.01 9.66
CA PRO A 121 9.07 -3.70 9.15
C PRO A 121 8.95 -5.21 9.39
N PRO A 122 9.37 -6.06 8.44
CA PRO A 122 9.42 -7.50 8.69
C PRO A 122 10.28 -7.72 9.93
N LYS A 123 9.85 -8.63 10.82
CA LYS A 123 10.58 -9.07 12.02
C LYS A 123 12.09 -8.95 11.81
N LYS A 124 12.70 -7.92 12.46
CA LYS A 124 14.12 -7.51 12.50
C LYS A 124 14.39 -6.13 11.90
N TYR A 125 14.11 -5.11 12.70
CA TYR A 125 15.10 -4.04 12.90
C TYR A 125 15.41 -4.00 14.40
N ILE A 126 16.69 -4.18 14.75
CA ILE A 126 17.21 -3.82 16.08
C ILE A 126 17.71 -2.39 15.91
N GLY A 127 16.95 -1.42 16.39
CA GLY A 127 17.43 -0.03 16.51
C GLY A 127 18.58 0.04 17.51
N GLY A 128 19.42 1.08 17.41
CA GLY A 128 20.68 1.23 18.17
C GLY A 128 20.58 1.20 19.71
N ASN A 129 19.37 1.10 20.28
CA ASN A 129 19.11 0.95 21.72
C ASN A 129 18.57 -0.44 22.13
N GLY A 130 18.50 -1.42 21.22
CA GLY A 130 18.06 -2.79 21.56
C GLY A 130 16.54 -3.01 21.62
N GLU A 131 15.73 -2.05 21.17
CA GLU A 131 14.27 -2.24 21.08
C GLU A 131 13.90 -3.12 19.87
N VAL A 132 13.19 -4.21 20.15
CA VAL A 132 12.66 -5.16 19.15
C VAL A 132 11.30 -4.65 18.68
N PHE A 133 11.21 -4.25 17.40
CA PHE A 133 9.95 -3.76 16.84
C PHE A 133 9.06 -4.92 16.38
N ASP A 134 7.94 -5.12 17.07
CA ASP A 134 7.04 -6.24 16.89
C ASP A 134 5.63 -5.75 16.50
N TRP A 135 4.92 -6.56 15.73
CA TRP A 135 3.47 -6.45 15.49
C TRP A 135 2.65 -6.39 16.80
N GLU A 136 3.28 -6.63 17.95
CA GLU A 136 2.77 -6.43 19.33
C GLU A 136 2.52 -4.97 19.72
N VAL A 137 3.25 -3.99 19.16
CA VAL A 137 3.08 -2.57 19.55
C VAL A 137 1.80 -1.97 18.94
N PHE A 138 1.32 -2.53 17.84
CA PHE A 138 0.14 -2.06 17.13
C PHE A 138 -1.13 -2.78 17.58
N ASP A 139 -2.05 -2.04 18.21
CA ASP A 139 -3.37 -2.53 18.60
C ASP A 139 -4.42 -2.02 17.59
N PRO A 140 -4.93 -2.88 16.68
CA PRO A 140 -5.91 -2.48 15.67
C PRO A 140 -7.20 -1.92 16.28
N LYS A 141 -7.50 -2.23 17.56
CA LYS A 141 -8.70 -1.72 18.25
C LYS A 141 -8.68 -0.21 18.40
N LYS A 142 -7.51 0.44 18.41
CA LYS A 142 -7.41 1.91 18.53
C LYS A 142 -7.69 2.65 17.22
N VAL A 143 -7.77 1.95 16.09
CA VAL A 143 -8.08 2.51 14.75
C VAL A 143 -9.32 1.87 14.13
N LYS A 144 -10.19 1.25 14.94
CA LYS A 144 -11.35 0.48 14.48
C LYS A 144 -12.31 1.24 13.55
N ASP A 145 -12.36 2.57 13.67
CA ASP A 145 -13.26 3.43 12.88
C ASP A 145 -12.65 3.83 11.52
N LYS A 146 -11.40 3.43 11.24
CA LYS A 146 -10.67 3.72 10.01
C LYS A 146 -10.46 2.46 9.18
N LYS A 147 -10.50 2.62 7.85
CA LYS A 147 -10.19 1.52 6.93
C LYS A 147 -8.68 1.32 6.85
N LEU A 148 -8.23 0.26 7.52
CA LEU A 148 -6.82 -0.02 7.74
C LEU A 148 -6.15 -0.84 6.63
N PHE A 149 -5.03 -0.36 6.11
CA PHE A 149 -4.09 -1.11 5.31
C PHE A 149 -2.92 -1.58 6.19
N ILE A 150 -2.56 -2.86 6.10
CA ILE A 150 -1.33 -3.39 6.68
C ILE A 150 -0.35 -3.66 5.55
N ALA A 151 0.83 -3.04 5.64
CA ALA A 151 1.95 -3.22 4.75
C ALA A 151 3.19 -3.68 5.53
N GLY A 152 4.33 -3.64 4.86
CA GLY A 152 5.62 -3.85 5.49
C GLY A 152 5.98 -5.33 5.63
N GLY A 153 6.96 -5.74 4.84
CA GLY A 153 7.51 -7.09 4.92
C GLY A 153 6.54 -8.24 4.63
N LEU A 154 5.33 -7.95 4.10
CA LEU A 154 4.36 -9.00 3.80
C LEU A 154 4.85 -9.90 2.68
N THR A 155 4.70 -11.20 2.88
CA THR A 155 5.02 -12.27 1.93
C THR A 155 3.91 -13.32 1.94
N ILE A 156 3.99 -14.31 1.05
CA ILE A 156 3.00 -15.39 1.01
C ILE A 156 3.00 -16.22 2.32
N GLU A 157 4.14 -16.30 3.00
CA GLU A 157 4.31 -17.05 4.25
C GLU A 157 3.65 -16.38 5.45
N ASN A 158 3.58 -15.04 5.49
CA ASN A 158 3.12 -14.31 6.68
C ASN A 158 1.77 -13.59 6.50
N VAL A 159 1.23 -13.46 5.28
CA VAL A 159 0.01 -12.68 5.03
C VAL A 159 -1.22 -13.20 5.77
N GLN A 160 -1.33 -14.52 5.96
CA GLN A 160 -2.45 -15.10 6.72
C GLN A 160 -2.38 -14.78 8.20
N GLU A 161 -1.17 -14.68 8.77
CA GLU A 161 -0.99 -14.26 10.17
C GLU A 161 -1.35 -12.79 10.35
N ALA A 162 -0.87 -11.92 9.46
CA ALA A 162 -1.24 -10.51 9.46
C ALA A 162 -2.76 -10.30 9.40
N LYS A 163 -3.46 -11.09 8.56
CA LYS A 163 -4.93 -11.08 8.47
C LYS A 163 -5.60 -11.48 9.79
N ARG A 164 -5.16 -12.58 10.43
CA ARG A 164 -5.75 -13.04 11.71
C ARG A 164 -5.56 -12.00 12.81
N ARG A 165 -4.34 -11.47 12.90
CA ARG A 165 -3.94 -10.57 13.97
C ARG A 165 -4.62 -9.20 13.88
N PHE A 166 -4.62 -8.61 12.68
CA PHE A 166 -5.02 -7.21 12.51
C PHE A 166 -6.41 -7.03 11.93
N GLN A 167 -6.98 -8.07 11.32
CA GLN A 167 -8.27 -8.00 10.60
C GLN A 167 -8.40 -6.74 9.72
N PRO A 168 -7.39 -6.42 8.88
CA PRO A 168 -7.35 -5.12 8.20
C PRO A 168 -8.42 -5.01 7.11
N TYR A 169 -8.68 -3.78 6.67
CA TYR A 169 -9.49 -3.54 5.47
C TYR A 169 -8.78 -4.10 4.21
N ALA A 170 -7.46 -3.89 4.13
CA ALA A 170 -6.63 -4.38 3.03
C ALA A 170 -5.22 -4.78 3.50
N VAL A 171 -4.58 -5.67 2.74
CA VAL A 171 -3.13 -5.92 2.84
C VAL A 171 -2.41 -5.31 1.63
N ASP A 172 -1.23 -4.73 1.86
CA ASP A 172 -0.40 -4.11 0.82
C ASP A 172 0.97 -4.79 0.77
N VAL A 173 1.37 -5.25 -0.43
CA VAL A 173 2.67 -5.89 -0.63
C VAL A 173 3.44 -5.19 -1.75
N SER A 174 4.73 -4.99 -1.51
CA SER A 174 5.68 -4.52 -2.51
C SER A 174 6.81 -5.53 -2.72
N SER A 175 7.86 -5.51 -1.89
CA SER A 175 9.04 -6.36 -2.07
C SER A 175 8.80 -7.86 -1.90
N GLY A 176 7.77 -8.27 -1.13
CA GLY A 176 7.46 -9.69 -0.92
C GLY A 176 6.98 -10.44 -2.16
N VAL A 177 6.68 -9.74 -3.25
CA VAL A 177 6.36 -10.32 -4.55
C VAL A 177 7.41 -9.97 -5.62
N GLU A 178 8.65 -9.68 -5.19
CA GLU A 178 9.78 -9.43 -6.09
C GLU A 178 10.74 -10.63 -6.14
N THR A 179 11.43 -10.77 -7.28
CA THR A 179 12.59 -11.64 -7.50
C THR A 179 13.70 -10.77 -8.06
N ASN A 180 14.88 -10.78 -7.43
CA ASN A 180 16.01 -9.90 -7.78
C ASN A 180 15.64 -8.41 -7.89
N GLY A 181 14.67 -7.98 -7.08
CA GLY A 181 14.23 -6.60 -7.00
C GLY A 181 13.24 -6.14 -8.06
N GLU A 182 12.81 -7.01 -8.97
CA GLU A 182 11.74 -6.78 -9.94
C GLU A 182 10.50 -7.60 -9.59
N LYS A 183 9.31 -7.12 -9.97
CA LYS A 183 8.05 -7.83 -9.69
C LYS A 183 8.02 -9.17 -10.40
N ASP A 184 7.66 -10.20 -9.65
CA ASP A 184 7.54 -11.57 -10.12
C ASP A 184 6.06 -11.91 -10.29
N LEU A 185 5.68 -12.27 -11.51
CA LEU A 185 4.28 -12.51 -11.89
C LEU A 185 3.67 -13.69 -11.11
N GLU A 186 4.45 -14.76 -10.90
CA GLU A 186 3.99 -15.93 -10.16
C GLU A 186 3.80 -15.59 -8.68
N LYS A 187 4.71 -14.81 -8.10
CA LYS A 187 4.56 -14.34 -6.71
C LYS A 187 3.39 -13.39 -6.52
N ILE A 188 3.12 -12.50 -7.48
CA ILE A 188 1.92 -11.64 -7.45
C ILE A 188 0.66 -12.51 -7.40
N ALA A 189 0.53 -13.45 -8.34
CA ALA A 189 -0.61 -14.36 -8.42
C ALA A 189 -0.79 -15.17 -7.12
N ALA A 190 0.29 -15.76 -6.63
CA ALA A 190 0.29 -16.59 -5.44
C ALA A 190 -0.04 -15.78 -4.17
N PHE A 191 0.49 -14.57 -4.03
CA PHE A 191 0.17 -13.68 -2.91
C PHE A 191 -1.30 -13.27 -2.91
N ILE A 192 -1.85 -12.83 -4.05
CA ILE A 192 -3.26 -12.40 -4.14
C ILE A 192 -4.19 -13.56 -3.78
N LYS A 193 -3.92 -14.76 -4.34
CA LYS A 193 -4.67 -15.97 -3.99
C LYS A 193 -4.59 -16.24 -2.49
N LYS A 194 -3.38 -16.26 -1.93
CA LYS A 194 -3.16 -16.53 -0.50
C LYS A 194 -3.83 -15.50 0.40
N ALA A 195 -3.78 -14.22 0.06
CA ALA A 195 -4.40 -13.16 0.85
C ALA A 195 -5.94 -13.24 0.83
N LYS A 196 -6.53 -13.68 -0.29
CA LYS A 196 -7.98 -13.81 -0.45
C LYS A 196 -8.57 -15.12 0.08
N GLU A 197 -7.77 -16.16 0.28
CA GLU A 197 -8.20 -17.41 0.93
C GLU A 197 -8.89 -17.11 2.28
N GLU A 198 -10.12 -17.60 2.44
CA GLU A 198 -10.84 -17.55 3.72
C GLU A 198 -10.22 -18.53 4.72
N PHE A 199 -10.39 -18.25 6.02
CA PHE A 199 -10.03 -19.22 7.04
C PHE A 199 -11.06 -20.35 6.99
N TYR A 200 -10.63 -21.57 6.71
CA TYR A 200 -11.45 -22.74 7.06
C TYR A 200 -11.47 -22.80 8.58
N VAL A 201 -12.61 -22.44 9.16
CA VAL A 201 -12.91 -22.60 10.59
C VAL A 201 -13.36 -24.03 10.83
#